data_AF-A0A268KBK7-F1
#
_entry.id   AF-A0A268KBK7-F1
#
_cell.length_a   1.000
_cell.length_b   1.000
_cell.length_c   1.000
_cell.angle_alpha   90.00
_cell.angle_beta   90.00
_cell.angle_gamma   90.00
#
_symmetry.space_group_name_H-M   'P 1'
#
loop_
_entity.id
_entity.type
_entity.pdbx_description
1 polymer ?
#
loop_
_entity_poly.entity_id
_entity_poly.type
_entity_poly.pdbx_seq_one_letter_code
_entity_poly.pdbx_strand_id
1 'polypeptide(L)'
;MEVRVREGDSFSYYGRLFMVPLELITDSNEKVNPTSLKSGTKIVIPGYVSVPYTIKEDDTLWKIGNENNLQIDAVMILNQMKDPNRLIPGEILYLPERIAKQNVSSKLPFGSGILVKQIKTLKKFYPFINVETIGTSVLGNPIQEIRIGKGLKKVHMNASFHANEWITTMVLMTLMNQYLISLTNRTAYRGINTINLYNETELSIVPMVNPDGVDLVLNGPPTSRRDEVVNINEGSNEFVHWKANIRGVDLNNQFPANWEIEQERKEPKSPAPRDYPGKSSLSEPEAITMADLMKKNNYDRILAFHTQGEEFYWGYEGFEPPESEVLAKEFERVSGYKAIRNVDSHAGFKDWYIQEFKRPGFTLELGRGINPLPLSHFNDILQKVEGIFLAALYL
;
A
#
# COMPACT_ATOMS: atom_id res chain seq x y z
N MET A 1 5.44 6.19 -18.21
CA MET A 1 5.78 7.09 -19.33
C MET A 1 4.99 6.68 -20.57
N GLU A 2 4.42 7.60 -21.34
CA GLU A 2 3.71 7.28 -22.58
C GLU A 2 4.67 7.32 -23.78
N VAL A 3 4.57 6.34 -24.68
CA VAL A 3 5.28 6.29 -25.97
C VAL A 3 4.26 6.05 -27.10
N ARG A 4 4.62 6.40 -28.33
CA ARG A 4 3.80 6.12 -29.52
C ARG A 4 4.39 4.97 -30.31
N VAL A 5 3.55 4.05 -30.74
CA VAL A 5 3.94 2.89 -31.54
C VAL A 5 4.44 3.31 -32.90
N ARG A 6 5.60 2.81 -33.31
CA ARG A 6 6.11 2.88 -34.69
C ARG A 6 5.81 1.58 -35.42
N GLU A 7 6.03 1.58 -36.73
CA GLU A 7 5.90 0.36 -37.53
C GLU A 7 6.91 -0.70 -37.05
N GLY A 8 6.43 -1.92 -36.81
CA GLY A 8 7.25 -3.04 -36.32
C GLY A 8 7.47 -3.10 -34.80
N ASP A 9 7.08 -2.07 -34.04
CA ASP A 9 7.19 -2.10 -32.58
C ASP A 9 6.26 -3.17 -31.96
N SER A 10 6.65 -3.70 -30.80
CA SER A 10 5.89 -4.70 -30.03
C SER A 10 6.09 -4.51 -28.52
N PHE A 11 5.25 -5.12 -27.69
CA PHE A 11 5.45 -5.09 -26.23
C PHE A 11 6.78 -5.72 -25.83
N SER A 12 7.16 -6.83 -26.46
CA SER A 12 8.46 -7.48 -26.25
C SER A 12 9.63 -6.58 -26.64
N TYR A 13 9.48 -5.77 -27.69
CA TYR A 13 10.46 -4.77 -28.06
C TYR A 13 10.61 -3.70 -26.97
N TYR A 14 9.52 -3.13 -26.45
CA TYR A 14 9.57 -2.17 -25.36
C TYR A 14 10.14 -2.76 -24.06
N GLY A 15 9.80 -4.02 -23.75
CA GLY A 15 10.33 -4.72 -22.59
C GLY A 15 11.85 -4.84 -22.63
N ARG A 16 12.42 -5.12 -23.81
CA ARG A 16 13.88 -5.15 -24.00
C ARG A 16 14.49 -3.74 -23.97
N LEU A 17 13.86 -2.78 -24.64
CA LEU A 17 14.37 -1.41 -24.75
C LEU A 17 14.48 -0.72 -23.38
N PHE A 18 13.44 -0.89 -22.55
CA PHE A 18 13.35 -0.28 -21.21
C PHE A 18 13.72 -1.24 -20.08
N MET A 19 14.14 -2.48 -20.39
CA MET A 19 14.44 -3.53 -19.42
C MET A 19 13.31 -3.74 -18.38
N VAL A 20 12.05 -3.67 -18.82
CA VAL A 20 10.85 -3.89 -18.00
C VAL A 20 10.29 -5.27 -18.33
N PRO A 21 9.90 -6.09 -17.32
CA PRO A 21 9.23 -7.37 -17.57
C PRO A 21 8.01 -7.24 -18.49
N LEU A 22 7.83 -8.20 -19.39
CA LEU A 22 6.78 -8.15 -20.41
C LEU A 22 5.38 -8.14 -19.78
N GLU A 23 5.14 -8.93 -18.72
CA GLU A 23 3.85 -8.93 -18.03
C GLU A 23 3.46 -7.53 -17.51
N LEU A 24 4.41 -6.77 -16.96
CA LEU A 24 4.11 -5.43 -16.43
C LEU A 24 3.77 -4.43 -17.54
N ILE A 25 4.34 -4.58 -18.73
CA ILE A 25 3.96 -3.77 -19.91
C ILE A 25 2.56 -4.17 -20.36
N THR A 26 2.28 -5.46 -20.49
CA THR A 26 0.95 -5.96 -20.89
C THR A 26 -0.12 -5.46 -19.93
N ASP A 27 0.10 -5.60 -18.62
CA ASP A 27 -0.84 -5.25 -17.56
C ASP A 27 -0.98 -3.73 -17.37
N SER A 28 0.01 -2.94 -17.80
CA SER A 28 -0.11 -1.49 -17.86
C SER A 28 -0.95 -1.01 -19.05
N ASN A 29 -1.29 -1.90 -20.00
CA ASN A 29 -1.89 -1.57 -21.29
C ASN A 29 -3.06 -2.51 -21.65
N GLU A 30 -3.87 -2.95 -20.67
CA GLU A 30 -4.92 -3.97 -20.84
C GLU A 30 -5.97 -3.67 -21.94
N LYS A 31 -6.15 -2.40 -22.30
CA LYS A 31 -7.08 -1.97 -23.36
C LYS A 31 -6.48 -2.06 -24.77
N VAL A 32 -5.21 -2.42 -24.91
CA VAL A 32 -4.51 -2.51 -26.19
C VAL A 32 -4.27 -3.97 -26.53
N ASN A 33 -4.67 -4.39 -27.73
CA ASN A 33 -4.39 -5.74 -28.22
C ASN A 33 -2.90 -5.89 -28.58
N PRO A 34 -2.11 -6.72 -27.88
CA PRO A 34 -0.68 -6.87 -28.14
C PRO A 34 -0.35 -7.49 -29.50
N THR A 35 -1.27 -8.28 -30.09
CA THR A 35 -1.03 -8.99 -31.37
C THR A 35 -1.37 -8.15 -32.61
N SER A 36 -1.96 -6.97 -32.42
CA SER A 36 -2.39 -6.08 -33.50
C SER A 36 -2.06 -4.62 -33.16
N LEU A 37 -0.78 -4.34 -32.92
CA LEU A 37 -0.29 -3.02 -32.52
C LEU A 37 -0.25 -2.05 -33.72
N LYS A 38 -1.16 -1.08 -33.75
CA LYS A 38 -1.21 -0.08 -34.83
C LYS A 38 -0.24 1.06 -34.56
N SER A 39 0.47 1.52 -35.60
CA SER A 39 1.29 2.73 -35.55
C SER A 39 0.49 3.93 -35.01
N GLY A 40 1.13 4.76 -34.19
CA GLY A 40 0.54 5.90 -33.50
C GLY A 40 -0.23 5.56 -32.21
N THR A 41 -0.48 4.27 -31.92
CA THR A 41 -1.11 3.82 -30.68
C THR A 41 -0.27 4.25 -29.48
N LYS A 42 -0.91 4.71 -28.40
CA LYS A 42 -0.23 5.13 -27.17
C LYS A 42 -0.03 3.93 -26.25
N ILE A 43 1.20 3.71 -25.82
CA ILE A 43 1.60 2.64 -24.89
C ILE A 43 2.23 3.27 -23.66
N VAL A 44 1.90 2.74 -22.48
CA VAL A 44 2.48 3.17 -21.22
C VAL A 44 3.57 2.20 -20.79
N ILE A 45 4.78 2.74 -20.61
CA ILE A 45 5.93 2.05 -20.02
C ILE A 45 5.91 2.30 -18.51
N PRO A 46 5.68 1.28 -17.66
CA PRO A 46 5.69 1.43 -16.21
C PRO A 46 7.11 1.65 -15.67
N GLY A 47 7.23 2.26 -14.50
CA GLY A 47 8.52 2.51 -13.84
C GLY A 47 9.37 3.59 -14.50
N TYR A 48 8.77 4.39 -15.39
CA TYR A 48 9.45 5.46 -16.13
C TYR A 48 8.64 6.75 -16.17
N VAL A 49 9.35 7.88 -16.17
CA VAL A 49 8.82 9.21 -16.51
C VAL A 49 9.56 9.79 -17.71
N SER A 50 8.99 10.81 -18.33
CA SER A 50 9.63 11.58 -19.39
C SER A 50 10.11 12.91 -18.80
N VAL A 51 11.38 13.23 -18.97
CA VAL A 51 11.98 14.47 -18.48
C VAL A 51 12.53 15.32 -19.62
N PRO A 52 12.36 16.65 -19.58
CA PRO A 52 12.91 17.53 -20.58
C PRO A 52 14.43 17.63 -20.44
N TYR A 53 15.12 17.61 -21.57
CA TYR A 53 16.54 17.85 -21.72
C TYR A 53 16.74 18.95 -22.76
N THR A 54 17.39 20.04 -22.37
CA THR A 54 17.73 21.12 -23.30
C THR A 54 18.99 20.74 -24.06
N ILE A 55 18.88 20.63 -25.39
CA ILE A 55 20.00 20.32 -26.28
C ILE A 55 21.08 21.39 -26.12
N LYS A 56 22.31 20.95 -25.89
CA LYS A 56 23.50 21.81 -25.79
C LYS A 56 24.25 21.84 -27.13
N GLU A 57 25.17 22.78 -27.25
CA GLU A 57 26.12 22.79 -28.36
C GLU A 57 26.91 21.48 -28.40
N ASP A 58 27.16 20.98 -29.61
CA ASP A 58 27.83 19.70 -29.90
C ASP A 58 27.15 18.45 -29.32
N ASP A 59 25.89 18.53 -28.90
CA ASP A 59 25.14 17.34 -28.52
C ASP A 59 24.82 16.47 -29.74
N THR A 60 25.03 15.17 -29.55
CA THR A 60 24.54 14.11 -30.44
C THR A 60 23.66 13.17 -29.64
N LEU A 61 22.74 12.46 -30.30
CA LEU A 61 21.94 11.44 -29.59
C LEU A 61 22.80 10.36 -28.94
N TRP A 62 23.95 10.04 -29.53
CA TRP A 62 24.91 9.11 -28.93
C TRP A 62 25.51 9.65 -27.63
N LYS A 63 25.97 10.91 -27.63
CA LYS A 63 26.53 11.55 -26.42
C LYS A 63 25.48 11.63 -25.32
N ILE A 64 24.28 12.12 -25.65
CA ILE A 64 23.16 12.21 -24.70
C ILE A 64 22.81 10.82 -24.15
N GLY A 65 22.70 9.81 -25.03
CA GLY A 65 22.41 8.44 -24.64
C GLY A 65 23.46 7.88 -23.67
N ASN A 66 24.73 8.02 -24.01
CA ASN A 66 25.84 7.51 -23.20
C ASN A 66 25.93 8.19 -21.82
N GLU A 67 25.84 9.52 -21.77
CA GLU A 67 25.91 10.29 -20.51
C GLU A 67 24.75 9.98 -19.55
N ASN A 68 23.59 9.60 -20.08
CA ASN A 68 22.40 9.27 -19.29
C ASN A 68 22.17 7.76 -19.12
N ASN A 69 23.09 6.91 -19.60
CA ASN A 69 22.96 5.45 -19.62
C ASN A 69 21.65 4.97 -20.31
N LEU A 70 21.35 5.54 -21.47
CA LEU A 70 20.16 5.28 -22.27
C LEU A 70 20.52 4.69 -23.63
N GLN A 71 19.71 3.76 -24.10
CA GLN A 71 19.74 3.34 -25.49
C GLN A 71 19.26 4.49 -26.37
N ILE A 72 19.94 4.73 -27.51
CA ILE A 72 19.57 5.80 -28.45
C ILE A 72 18.10 5.68 -28.86
N ASP A 73 17.63 4.47 -29.13
CA ASP A 73 16.25 4.28 -29.58
C ASP A 73 15.21 4.58 -28.49
N ALA A 74 15.59 4.47 -27.20
CA ALA A 74 14.75 4.88 -26.08
C ALA A 74 14.58 6.41 -26.02
N VAL A 75 15.57 7.17 -26.50
CA VAL A 75 15.46 8.62 -26.70
C VAL A 75 14.63 8.92 -27.94
N MET A 76 14.89 8.25 -29.06
CA MET A 76 14.18 8.49 -30.32
C MET A 76 12.68 8.22 -30.21
N ILE A 77 12.27 7.21 -29.44
CA ILE A 77 10.87 6.86 -29.33
C ILE A 77 9.99 7.93 -28.65
N LEU A 78 10.58 8.77 -27.80
CA LEU A 78 9.92 9.93 -27.21
C LEU A 78 9.96 11.16 -28.12
N ASN A 79 10.86 11.19 -29.10
CA ASN A 79 11.18 12.35 -29.91
C ASN A 79 10.97 12.08 -31.42
N GLN A 80 9.94 11.31 -31.79
CA GLN A 80 9.72 10.81 -33.15
C GLN A 80 9.58 11.89 -34.24
N MET A 81 9.32 13.14 -33.84
CA MET A 81 9.20 14.28 -34.76
C MET A 81 10.52 15.04 -34.97
N LYS A 82 11.60 14.66 -34.28
CA LYS A 82 12.92 15.30 -34.37
C LYS A 82 13.81 14.53 -35.34
N ASP A 83 14.61 15.25 -36.12
CA ASP A 83 15.65 14.65 -36.96
C ASP A 83 16.82 14.18 -36.06
N PRO A 84 17.12 12.87 -36.00
CA PRO A 84 18.18 12.35 -35.14
C PRO A 84 19.59 12.84 -35.52
N ASN A 85 19.79 13.29 -36.77
CA ASN A 85 21.07 13.78 -37.26
C ASN A 85 21.22 15.31 -37.17
N ARG A 86 20.17 16.02 -36.76
CA ARG A 86 20.16 17.48 -36.70
C ARG A 86 19.50 17.97 -35.41
N LEU A 87 20.25 17.87 -34.31
CA LEU A 87 19.85 18.45 -33.03
C LEU A 87 20.15 19.96 -33.03
N ILE A 88 19.17 20.76 -32.63
CA ILE A 88 19.28 22.22 -32.58
C ILE A 88 19.50 22.65 -31.12
N PRO A 89 20.64 23.29 -30.78
CA PRO A 89 20.88 23.80 -29.43
C PRO A 89 19.75 24.71 -28.94
N GLY A 90 19.35 24.54 -27.67
CA GLY A 90 18.24 25.25 -27.04
C GLY A 90 16.88 24.58 -27.20
N GLU A 91 16.70 23.63 -28.13
CA GLU A 91 15.47 22.86 -28.22
C GLU A 91 15.37 21.78 -27.13
N ILE A 92 14.14 21.35 -26.83
CA ILE A 92 13.86 20.29 -25.86
C ILE A 92 13.80 18.92 -26.54
N LEU A 93 14.56 17.98 -26.00
CA LEU A 93 14.35 16.55 -26.13
C LEU A 93 13.70 16.01 -24.86
N TYR A 94 12.93 14.93 -24.98
CA TYR A 94 12.42 14.20 -23.85
C TYR A 94 13.22 12.92 -23.62
N LEU A 95 13.77 12.75 -22.43
CA LEU A 95 14.53 11.57 -22.05
C LEU A 95 13.68 10.65 -21.14
N PRO A 96 13.76 9.33 -21.31
CA PRO A 96 13.19 8.40 -20.36
C PRO A 96 14.02 8.39 -19.07
N GLU A 97 13.40 8.73 -17.94
CA GLU A 97 14.02 8.59 -16.62
C GLU A 97 13.37 7.43 -15.86
N ARG A 98 14.21 6.50 -15.40
CA ARG A 98 13.79 5.32 -14.64
C ARG A 98 13.51 5.70 -13.18
N ILE A 99 12.39 5.22 -12.67
CA ILE A 99 12.01 5.37 -11.28
C ILE A 99 12.75 4.31 -10.45
N ALA A 100 13.91 4.70 -9.91
CA ALA A 100 14.79 3.81 -9.14
C ALA A 100 14.81 4.12 -7.63
N LYS A 101 14.23 5.26 -7.20
CA LYS A 101 14.21 5.68 -5.80
C LYS A 101 12.80 5.65 -5.23
N GLN A 102 12.71 5.53 -3.91
CA GLN A 102 11.45 5.61 -3.18
C GLN A 102 10.76 6.95 -3.45
N ASN A 103 9.46 6.91 -3.75
CA ASN A 103 8.62 8.09 -4.01
C ASN A 103 7.57 8.33 -2.91
N VAL A 104 7.58 7.49 -1.88
CA VAL A 104 6.75 7.64 -0.68
C VAL A 104 7.52 8.49 0.32
N SER A 105 6.94 9.60 0.76
CA SER A 105 7.59 10.47 1.76
C SER A 105 7.67 9.77 3.12
N SER A 106 8.85 9.74 3.73
CA SER A 106 9.06 9.30 5.11
C SER A 106 9.22 10.46 6.10
N LYS A 107 9.15 11.71 5.62
CA LYS A 107 9.51 12.90 6.41
C LYS A 107 8.35 13.50 7.20
N LEU A 108 7.11 13.27 6.77
CA LEU A 108 5.91 13.84 7.37
C LEU A 108 4.81 12.77 7.49
N PRO A 109 3.97 12.84 8.53
CA PRO A 109 2.85 11.92 8.71
C PRO A 109 1.88 11.91 7.52
N PHE A 110 1.26 10.75 7.27
CA PHE A 110 0.27 10.58 6.19
C PHE A 110 -1.14 10.81 6.73
N GLY A 111 -1.69 11.99 6.48
CA GLY A 111 -3.15 12.18 6.48
C GLY A 111 -3.79 11.60 5.22
N SER A 112 -5.11 11.45 5.23
CA SER A 112 -5.88 10.85 4.14
C SER A 112 -5.66 11.57 2.80
N GLY A 113 -5.63 12.91 2.82
CA GLY A 113 -5.41 13.72 1.62
C GLY A 113 -4.01 13.56 1.02
N ILE A 114 -2.99 13.30 1.83
CA ILE A 114 -1.62 12.99 1.36
C ILE A 114 -1.61 11.59 0.75
N LEU A 115 -2.22 10.62 1.43
CA LEU A 115 -2.31 9.24 0.97
C LEU A 115 -2.97 9.14 -0.41
N VAL A 116 -4.11 9.80 -0.63
CA VAL A 116 -4.80 9.82 -1.94
C VAL A 116 -3.89 10.37 -3.05
N LYS A 117 -3.14 11.44 -2.77
CA LYS A 117 -2.16 12.01 -3.73
C LYS A 117 -1.01 11.03 -4.01
N GLN A 118 -0.53 10.32 -3.00
CA GLN A 118 0.51 9.30 -3.12
C GLN A 118 0.02 8.12 -3.97
N ILE A 119 -1.16 7.58 -3.71
CA ILE A 119 -1.77 6.49 -4.49
C ILE A 119 -1.93 6.91 -5.96
N LYS A 120 -2.44 8.13 -6.22
CA LYS A 120 -2.55 8.66 -7.59
C LYS A 120 -1.20 8.77 -8.30
N THR A 121 -0.17 9.18 -7.58
CA THR A 121 1.20 9.28 -8.10
C THR A 121 1.75 7.89 -8.44
N LEU A 122 1.61 6.93 -7.52
CA LEU A 122 2.05 5.55 -7.74
C LEU A 122 1.30 4.89 -8.90
N LYS A 123 -0.02 5.07 -9.03
CA LYS A 123 -0.79 4.56 -10.18
C LYS A 123 -0.32 5.15 -11.52
N LYS A 124 0.14 6.41 -11.55
CA LYS A 124 0.74 7.01 -12.76
C LYS A 124 2.09 6.37 -13.11
N PHE A 125 2.89 6.05 -12.09
CA PHE A 125 4.20 5.42 -12.26
C PHE A 125 4.13 3.93 -12.57
N TYR A 126 3.15 3.24 -12.01
CA TYR A 126 2.94 1.79 -12.09
C TYR A 126 1.50 1.50 -12.54
N PRO A 127 1.15 1.73 -13.83
CA PRO A 127 -0.23 1.58 -14.30
C PRO A 127 -0.80 0.16 -14.18
N PHE A 128 0.03 -0.87 -14.03
CA PHE A 128 -0.39 -2.24 -13.79
C PHE A 128 -1.01 -2.48 -12.39
N ILE A 129 -0.83 -1.58 -11.42
CA ILE A 129 -1.53 -1.71 -10.11
C ILE A 129 -3.01 -1.36 -10.29
N ASN A 130 -3.93 -2.09 -9.68
CA ASN A 130 -5.34 -1.68 -9.64
C ASN A 130 -5.61 -0.85 -8.39
N VAL A 131 -6.43 0.19 -8.50
CA VAL A 131 -6.85 1.03 -7.37
C VAL A 131 -8.36 1.22 -7.44
N GLU A 132 -9.04 0.83 -6.37
CA GLU A 132 -10.50 0.89 -6.27
C GLU A 132 -10.87 1.59 -4.96
N THR A 133 -11.86 2.49 -5.00
CA THR A 133 -12.49 2.98 -3.77
C THR A 133 -13.53 1.95 -3.37
N ILE A 134 -13.29 1.23 -2.28
CA ILE A 134 -14.13 0.11 -1.82
C ILE A 134 -15.21 0.54 -0.82
N GLY A 135 -15.08 1.74 -0.28
CA GLY A 135 -16.03 2.35 0.64
C GLY A 135 -15.61 3.77 1.01
N THR A 136 -16.33 4.36 1.95
CA THR A 136 -16.02 5.68 2.51
C THR A 136 -16.18 5.66 4.01
N SER A 137 -15.37 6.46 4.70
CA SER A 137 -15.51 6.71 6.13
C SER A 137 -16.78 7.51 6.47
N VAL A 138 -17.01 7.73 7.77
CA VAL A 138 -18.12 8.56 8.27
C VAL A 138 -18.17 9.96 7.64
N LEU A 139 -17.03 10.61 7.42
CA LEU A 139 -16.94 11.93 6.80
C LEU A 139 -16.88 11.89 5.27
N GLY A 140 -16.97 10.71 4.66
CA GLY A 140 -16.93 10.53 3.21
C GLY A 140 -15.52 10.47 2.62
N ASN A 141 -14.47 10.34 3.44
CA ASN A 141 -13.13 10.12 2.92
C ASN A 141 -13.02 8.72 2.29
N PRO A 142 -12.38 8.57 1.13
CA PRO A 142 -12.34 7.29 0.41
C PRO A 142 -11.46 6.27 1.15
N ILE A 143 -11.96 5.04 1.28
CA ILE A 143 -11.17 3.88 1.67
C ILE A 143 -10.77 3.17 0.37
N GLN A 144 -9.46 3.14 0.08
CA GLN A 144 -8.94 2.67 -1.19
C GLN A 144 -8.22 1.33 -1.04
N GLU A 145 -8.56 0.35 -1.88
CA GLU A 145 -7.81 -0.88 -2.07
C GLU A 145 -6.82 -0.71 -3.24
N ILE A 146 -5.59 -1.18 -3.05
CA ILE A 146 -4.57 -1.31 -4.09
C ILE A 146 -4.32 -2.80 -4.33
N ARG A 147 -4.45 -3.27 -5.58
CA ARG A 147 -4.16 -4.67 -5.95
C ARG A 147 -2.98 -4.76 -6.91
N ILE A 148 -2.08 -5.72 -6.67
CA ILE A 148 -0.83 -5.92 -7.43
C ILE A 148 -0.62 -7.42 -7.66
N GLY A 149 -0.33 -7.80 -8.90
CA GLY A 149 -0.13 -9.21 -9.28
C GLY A 149 -1.40 -9.88 -9.78
N LYS A 150 -1.24 -11.08 -10.34
CA LYS A 150 -2.32 -11.86 -10.98
C LYS A 150 -2.31 -13.32 -10.56
N GLY A 151 -1.62 -13.63 -9.47
CA GLY A 151 -1.49 -14.99 -8.99
C GLY A 151 -2.71 -15.52 -8.25
N LEU A 152 -2.73 -16.84 -8.07
CA LEU A 152 -3.85 -17.53 -7.41
C LEU A 152 -3.84 -17.32 -5.89
N LYS A 153 -2.66 -17.19 -5.27
CA LYS A 153 -2.55 -16.92 -3.85
C LYS A 153 -2.93 -15.47 -3.58
N LYS A 154 -3.86 -15.22 -2.68
CA LYS A 154 -4.36 -13.88 -2.36
C LYS A 154 -3.92 -13.47 -0.95
N VAL A 155 -3.12 -12.41 -0.86
CA VAL A 155 -2.61 -11.90 0.42
C VAL A 155 -3.15 -10.50 0.63
N HIS A 156 -3.82 -10.26 1.75
CA HIS A 156 -4.32 -8.93 2.09
C HIS A 156 -3.53 -8.32 3.24
N MET A 157 -3.21 -7.02 3.14
CA MET A 157 -2.59 -6.25 4.19
C MET A 157 -3.36 -4.95 4.41
N ASN A 158 -3.48 -4.51 5.65
CA ASN A 158 -4.08 -3.22 5.96
C ASN A 158 -3.39 -2.50 7.12
N ALA A 159 -3.70 -1.22 7.27
CA ALA A 159 -3.07 -0.35 8.26
C ALA A 159 -4.04 0.74 8.76
N SER A 160 -3.67 1.37 9.87
CA SER A 160 -4.42 2.47 10.49
C SER A 160 -5.89 2.16 10.74
N PHE A 161 -6.17 1.01 11.38
CA PHE A 161 -7.44 0.79 12.07
C PHE A 161 -7.58 1.78 13.24
N HIS A 162 -6.51 1.91 14.03
CA HIS A 162 -6.42 2.94 15.06
C HIS A 162 -5.78 4.22 14.51
N ALA A 163 -6.39 5.35 14.85
CA ALA A 163 -6.02 6.67 14.33
C ALA A 163 -4.60 7.13 14.71
N ASN A 164 -4.19 6.92 15.97
CA ASN A 164 -2.85 7.30 16.44
C ASN A 164 -1.73 6.34 16.02
N GLU A 165 -2.06 5.31 15.23
CA GLU A 165 -1.11 4.32 14.70
C GLU A 165 -0.80 4.61 13.20
N TRP A 166 -0.99 5.88 12.78
CA TRP A 166 -0.86 6.35 11.40
C TRP A 166 0.49 6.03 10.73
N ILE A 167 1.54 5.75 11.50
CA ILE A 167 2.84 5.33 10.98
C ILE A 167 2.76 4.02 10.22
N THR A 168 1.79 3.15 10.55
CA THR A 168 1.56 1.87 9.86
C THR A 168 1.23 2.06 8.38
N THR A 169 0.44 3.10 8.04
CA THR A 169 0.18 3.49 6.65
C THR A 169 1.47 3.82 5.91
N MET A 170 2.36 4.60 6.53
CA MET A 170 3.63 4.99 5.92
C MET A 170 4.54 3.78 5.67
N VAL A 171 4.59 2.86 6.63
CA VAL A 171 5.37 1.62 6.52
C VAL A 171 4.82 0.77 5.38
N LEU A 172 3.51 0.49 5.36
CA LEU A 172 2.89 -0.37 4.36
C LEU A 172 3.01 0.21 2.94
N MET A 173 2.80 1.53 2.78
CA MET A 173 3.00 2.21 1.50
C MET A 173 4.45 2.17 1.03
N THR A 174 5.41 2.23 1.95
CA THR A 174 6.84 2.14 1.64
C THR A 174 7.24 0.74 1.19
N LEU A 175 6.81 -0.29 1.92
CA LEU A 175 7.03 -1.69 1.55
C LEU A 175 6.48 -2.00 0.16
N MET A 176 5.26 -1.54 -0.12
CA MET A 176 4.65 -1.65 -1.44
C MET A 176 5.45 -0.90 -2.51
N ASN A 177 5.94 0.31 -2.24
CA ASN A 177 6.73 1.04 -3.22
C ASN A 177 8.10 0.38 -3.49
N GLN A 178 8.75 -0.19 -2.48
CA GLN A 178 9.97 -0.99 -2.66
C GLN A 178 9.70 -2.22 -3.52
N TYR A 179 8.56 -2.90 -3.31
CA TYR A 179 8.12 -4.01 -4.15
C TYR A 179 7.90 -3.58 -5.61
N LEU A 180 7.20 -2.47 -5.86
CA LEU A 180 6.97 -1.92 -7.19
C LEU A 180 8.25 -1.50 -7.91
N ILE A 181 9.20 -0.89 -7.18
CA ILE A 181 10.52 -0.55 -7.71
C ILE A 181 11.26 -1.82 -8.10
N SER A 182 11.29 -2.83 -7.23
CA SER A 182 11.93 -4.12 -7.52
C SER A 182 11.37 -4.77 -8.79
N LEU A 183 10.04 -4.78 -8.95
CA LEU A 183 9.36 -5.30 -10.15
C LEU A 183 9.79 -4.60 -11.44
N THR A 184 9.78 -3.26 -11.48
CA THR A 184 10.07 -2.50 -12.71
C THR A 184 11.56 -2.35 -13.02
N ASN A 185 12.41 -2.48 -12.00
CA ASN A 185 13.86 -2.35 -12.13
C ASN A 185 14.56 -3.71 -12.27
N ARG A 186 13.84 -4.82 -12.13
CA ARG A 186 14.37 -6.21 -12.15
C ARG A 186 15.49 -6.42 -11.12
N THR A 187 15.40 -5.72 -10.01
CA THR A 187 16.32 -5.84 -8.88
C THR A 187 15.70 -6.75 -7.82
N ALA A 188 16.50 -7.57 -7.16
CA ALA A 188 15.99 -8.40 -6.08
C ALA A 188 15.59 -7.56 -4.86
N TYR A 189 14.49 -7.91 -4.21
CA TYR A 189 14.08 -7.31 -2.93
C TYR A 189 14.49 -8.26 -1.80
N ARG A 190 15.54 -7.90 -1.04
CA ARG A 190 16.19 -8.75 -0.03
C ARG A 190 16.56 -10.14 -0.56
N GLY A 191 17.08 -10.18 -1.79
CA GLY A 191 17.48 -11.43 -2.47
C GLY A 191 16.33 -12.18 -3.16
N ILE A 192 15.09 -11.72 -3.02
CA ILE A 192 13.92 -12.35 -3.67
C ILE A 192 13.66 -11.73 -5.05
N ASN A 193 13.45 -12.58 -6.05
CA ASN A 193 13.01 -12.17 -7.37
C ASN A 193 11.49 -11.89 -7.34
N THR A 194 11.13 -10.61 -7.27
CA THR A 194 9.74 -10.17 -7.07
C THR A 194 8.82 -10.46 -8.23
N ILE A 195 9.35 -10.66 -9.44
CA ILE A 195 8.51 -10.98 -10.60
C ILE A 195 7.80 -12.34 -10.45
N ASN A 196 8.42 -13.29 -9.75
CA ASN A 196 7.78 -14.57 -9.44
C ASN A 196 6.60 -14.34 -8.48
N LEU A 197 6.78 -13.49 -7.46
CA LEU A 197 5.71 -13.13 -6.53
C LEU A 197 4.53 -12.46 -7.24
N TYR A 198 4.80 -11.60 -8.22
CA TYR A 198 3.75 -10.95 -9.03
C TYR A 198 2.89 -11.96 -9.81
N ASN A 199 3.52 -13.03 -10.31
CA ASN A 199 2.85 -14.08 -11.08
C ASN A 199 2.15 -15.11 -10.18
N GLU A 200 2.66 -15.36 -8.98
CA GLU A 200 2.16 -16.38 -8.05
C GLU A 200 1.17 -15.84 -7.02
N THR A 201 1.21 -14.53 -6.74
CA THR A 201 0.39 -13.88 -5.72
C THR A 201 -0.36 -12.65 -6.26
N GLU A 202 -1.60 -12.45 -5.81
CA GLU A 202 -2.31 -11.17 -5.84
C GLU A 202 -2.23 -10.53 -4.43
N LEU A 203 -1.48 -9.43 -4.33
CA LEU A 203 -1.37 -8.63 -3.13
C LEU A 203 -2.47 -7.55 -3.12
N SER A 204 -3.30 -7.54 -2.09
CA SER A 204 -4.28 -6.50 -1.78
C SER A 204 -3.80 -5.66 -0.59
N ILE A 205 -3.90 -4.34 -0.70
CA ILE A 205 -3.51 -3.39 0.35
C ILE A 205 -4.64 -2.38 0.57
N VAL A 206 -5.12 -2.25 1.81
CA VAL A 206 -5.90 -1.09 2.26
C VAL A 206 -5.02 -0.27 3.21
N PRO A 207 -4.35 0.79 2.72
CA PRO A 207 -3.28 1.44 3.48
C PRO A 207 -3.79 2.28 4.64
N MET A 208 -5.09 2.61 4.69
CA MET A 208 -5.70 3.37 5.78
C MET A 208 -7.17 3.03 5.89
N VAL A 209 -7.54 2.33 6.97
CA VAL A 209 -8.93 1.97 7.25
C VAL A 209 -9.70 3.12 7.91
N ASN A 210 -9.04 3.91 8.76
CA ASN A 210 -9.63 5.00 9.54
C ASN A 210 -9.15 6.39 9.09
N PRO A 211 -9.49 6.86 7.88
CA PRO A 211 -8.98 8.14 7.39
C PRO A 211 -9.44 9.34 8.24
N ASP A 212 -10.67 9.30 8.77
CA ASP A 212 -11.19 10.41 9.58
C ASP A 212 -10.47 10.54 10.93
N GLY A 213 -10.26 9.41 11.60
CA GLY A 213 -9.53 9.38 12.86
C GLY A 213 -8.07 9.80 12.69
N VAL A 214 -7.38 9.30 11.64
CA VAL A 214 -6.00 9.72 11.34
C VAL A 214 -5.94 11.23 11.09
N ASP A 215 -6.86 11.78 10.29
CA ASP A 215 -6.88 13.22 10.04
C ASP A 215 -7.20 14.04 11.30
N LEU A 216 -8.04 13.52 12.20
CA LEU A 216 -8.30 14.12 13.51
C LEU A 216 -7.03 14.19 14.35
N VAL A 217 -6.26 13.10 14.44
CA VAL A 217 -4.99 13.05 15.18
C VAL A 217 -3.98 14.05 14.62
N LEU A 218 -3.90 14.19 13.29
CA LEU A 218 -2.88 15.01 12.63
C LEU A 218 -3.25 16.48 12.50
N ASN A 219 -4.53 16.80 12.30
CA ASN A 219 -4.98 18.14 11.94
C ASN A 219 -5.99 18.74 12.93
N GLY A 220 -6.47 17.95 13.89
CA GLY A 220 -7.58 18.32 14.76
C GLY A 220 -8.94 18.16 14.08
N PRO A 221 -10.04 18.46 14.79
CA PRO A 221 -11.38 18.14 14.34
C PRO A 221 -11.84 19.11 13.24
N PRO A 222 -12.61 18.61 12.25
CA PRO A 222 -13.25 19.48 11.26
C PRO A 222 -14.24 20.43 11.95
N THR A 223 -14.34 21.66 11.45
CA THR A 223 -15.19 22.70 12.04
C THR A 223 -16.64 22.25 12.26
N SER A 224 -17.19 21.45 11.34
CA SER A 224 -18.58 20.97 11.39
C SER A 224 -18.87 19.98 12.52
N ARG A 225 -17.85 19.35 13.11
CA ARG A 225 -17.99 18.34 14.19
C ARG A 225 -17.10 18.61 15.39
N ARG A 226 -16.53 19.82 15.50
CA ARG A 226 -15.60 20.17 16.57
C ARG A 226 -16.20 19.91 17.95
N ASP A 227 -17.39 20.44 18.21
CA ASP A 227 -18.03 20.32 19.53
C ASP A 227 -18.34 18.86 19.87
N GLU A 228 -18.83 18.08 18.89
CA GLU A 228 -19.10 16.63 19.05
C GLU A 228 -17.83 15.88 19.46
N VAL A 229 -16.74 16.06 18.70
CA VAL A 229 -15.50 15.32 18.89
C VAL A 229 -14.75 15.77 20.16
N VAL A 230 -14.78 17.05 20.48
CA VAL A 230 -14.25 17.59 21.75
C VAL A 230 -15.04 17.05 22.95
N ASN A 231 -16.37 16.93 22.83
CA ASN A 231 -17.20 16.35 23.89
C ASN A 231 -16.90 14.86 24.09
N ILE A 232 -16.71 14.09 23.02
CA ILE A 232 -16.24 12.69 23.11
C ILE A 232 -14.87 12.63 23.79
N ASN A 233 -14.01 13.63 23.56
CA ASN A 233 -12.69 13.77 24.17
C ASN A 233 -12.71 14.47 25.54
N GLU A 234 -13.84 14.44 26.25
CA GLU A 234 -13.99 14.97 27.61
C GLU A 234 -13.60 16.47 27.74
N GLY A 235 -13.86 17.25 26.68
CA GLY A 235 -13.54 18.67 26.62
C GLY A 235 -12.11 18.98 26.18
N SER A 236 -11.27 17.97 25.94
CA SER A 236 -9.89 18.16 25.48
C SER A 236 -9.82 18.50 23.99
N ASN A 237 -8.95 19.46 23.66
CA ASN A 237 -8.61 19.81 22.28
C ASN A 237 -7.34 19.10 21.77
N GLU A 238 -6.75 18.21 22.59
CA GLU A 238 -5.58 17.41 22.21
C GLU A 238 -6.05 16.03 21.74
N PHE A 239 -5.72 15.66 20.49
CA PHE A 239 -6.23 14.43 19.86
C PHE A 239 -5.15 13.38 19.61
N VAL A 240 -3.91 13.62 20.06
CA VAL A 240 -2.75 12.75 19.80
C VAL A 240 -2.96 11.31 20.28
N HIS A 241 -3.74 11.11 21.35
CA HIS A 241 -4.04 9.78 21.92
C HIS A 241 -5.24 9.07 21.28
N TRP A 242 -5.95 9.71 20.35
CA TRP A 242 -7.19 9.18 19.77
C TRP A 242 -6.93 7.89 18.97
N LYS A 243 -7.66 6.81 19.28
CA LYS A 243 -7.62 5.53 18.56
C LYS A 243 -8.83 5.31 17.67
N ALA A 244 -10.01 5.70 18.13
CA ALA A 244 -11.30 5.42 17.51
C ALA A 244 -11.47 6.05 16.11
N ASN A 245 -12.57 5.74 15.42
CA ASN A 245 -13.03 6.56 14.29
C ASN A 245 -13.57 7.93 14.75
N ILE A 246 -14.05 8.76 13.84
CA ILE A 246 -14.54 10.11 14.17
C ILE A 246 -15.74 10.12 15.12
N ARG A 247 -16.51 9.03 15.18
CA ARG A 247 -17.67 8.86 16.07
C ARG A 247 -17.29 8.29 17.44
N GLY A 248 -16.00 8.14 17.72
CA GLY A 248 -15.53 7.58 18.99
C GLY A 248 -15.80 6.08 19.13
N VAL A 249 -15.90 5.33 18.01
CA VAL A 249 -16.01 3.87 18.00
C VAL A 249 -14.67 3.25 17.61
N ASP A 250 -14.20 2.29 18.37
CA ASP A 250 -12.99 1.54 18.08
C ASP A 250 -13.24 0.52 16.96
N LEU A 251 -12.64 0.77 15.79
CA LEU A 251 -12.85 -0.06 14.61
C LEU A 251 -12.30 -1.49 14.76
N ASN A 252 -11.31 -1.71 15.63
CA ASN A 252 -10.81 -3.06 15.89
C ASN A 252 -11.56 -3.74 17.04
N ASN A 253 -12.71 -3.19 17.45
CA ASN A 253 -13.69 -3.83 18.33
C ASN A 253 -15.08 -3.89 17.64
N GLN A 254 -15.11 -3.95 16.31
CA GLN A 254 -16.35 -3.91 15.52
C GLN A 254 -16.68 -5.23 14.83
N PHE A 255 -15.84 -6.27 14.90
CA PHE A 255 -16.08 -7.49 14.15
C PHE A 255 -16.78 -8.56 15.00
N PRO A 256 -17.66 -9.40 14.41
CA PRO A 256 -18.50 -10.34 15.15
C PRO A 256 -17.72 -11.63 15.52
N ALA A 257 -16.70 -11.47 16.36
CA ALA A 257 -15.92 -12.55 16.96
C ALA A 257 -16.01 -12.40 18.47
N ASN A 258 -17.01 -13.02 19.09
CA ASN A 258 -17.37 -12.80 20.50
C ASN A 258 -17.48 -11.32 20.86
N TRP A 259 -18.11 -10.51 19.99
CA TRP A 259 -18.21 -9.06 20.17
C TRP A 259 -18.96 -8.67 21.44
N GLU A 260 -19.98 -9.44 21.80
CA GLU A 260 -20.78 -9.26 23.00
C GLU A 260 -19.91 -9.32 24.27
N ILE A 261 -18.84 -10.12 24.27
CA ILE A 261 -17.87 -10.19 25.37
C ILE A 261 -17.12 -8.85 25.52
N GLU A 262 -16.64 -8.28 24.40
CA GLU A 262 -16.01 -6.94 24.43
C GLU A 262 -17.01 -5.86 24.83
N GLN A 263 -18.23 -5.93 24.31
CA GLN A 263 -19.30 -4.99 24.63
C GLN A 263 -19.59 -4.97 26.13
N GLU A 264 -19.64 -6.13 26.78
CA GLU A 264 -19.88 -6.23 28.22
C GLU A 264 -18.68 -5.76 29.04
N ARG A 265 -17.44 -6.14 28.68
CA ARG A 265 -16.26 -5.88 29.52
C ARG A 265 -15.60 -4.51 29.35
N LYS A 266 -15.72 -3.86 28.18
CA LYS A 266 -15.05 -2.57 27.93
C LYS A 266 -15.73 -1.46 28.72
N GLU A 267 -14.97 -0.70 29.50
CA GLU A 267 -15.49 0.37 30.36
C GLU A 267 -16.25 1.48 29.60
N PRO A 268 -15.75 2.00 28.46
CA PRO A 268 -16.54 2.95 27.68
C PRO A 268 -17.83 2.28 27.18
N LYS A 269 -18.98 2.79 27.64
CA LYS A 269 -20.32 2.36 27.20
C LYS A 269 -20.97 3.34 26.21
N SER A 270 -20.23 4.37 25.83
CA SER A 270 -20.62 5.41 24.88
C SER A 270 -19.40 5.81 24.05
N PRO A 271 -19.58 6.55 22.94
CA PRO A 271 -18.48 7.12 22.17
C PRO A 271 -17.35 7.67 23.04
N ALA A 272 -16.12 7.23 22.75
CA ALA A 272 -14.92 7.60 23.50
C ALA A 272 -13.70 7.67 22.55
N PRO A 273 -12.58 8.30 22.97
CA PRO A 273 -11.38 8.39 22.13
C PRO A 273 -10.77 7.03 21.78
N ARG A 274 -11.13 5.98 22.51
CA ARG A 274 -10.58 4.62 22.40
C ARG A 274 -11.51 3.59 23.04
N ASP A 275 -11.32 2.33 22.69
CA ASP A 275 -11.87 1.15 23.40
C ASP A 275 -13.41 1.01 23.45
N TYR A 276 -14.19 1.96 22.92
CA TYR A 276 -15.65 1.81 22.81
C TYR A 276 -16.01 0.88 21.63
N PRO A 277 -16.65 -0.29 21.88
CA PRO A 277 -16.91 -1.29 20.84
C PRO A 277 -18.11 -0.97 19.94
N GLY A 278 -18.86 0.10 20.21
CA GLY A 278 -20.08 0.44 19.48
C GLY A 278 -21.35 -0.17 20.09
N LYS A 279 -22.51 0.12 19.49
CA LYS A 279 -23.81 -0.40 19.95
C LYS A 279 -24.15 -1.79 19.39
N SER A 280 -23.51 -2.15 18.27
CA SER A 280 -23.55 -3.47 17.62
C SER A 280 -22.24 -3.67 16.87
N SER A 281 -21.85 -4.91 16.61
CA SER A 281 -20.78 -5.21 15.64
C SER A 281 -21.15 -4.70 14.25
N LEU A 282 -20.15 -4.33 13.45
CA LEU A 282 -20.28 -3.88 12.06
C LEU A 282 -21.29 -2.73 11.91
N SER A 283 -21.25 -1.75 12.81
CA SER A 283 -22.06 -0.52 12.72
C SER A 283 -21.35 0.60 11.97
N GLU A 284 -20.01 0.62 12.01
CA GLU A 284 -19.21 1.67 11.39
C GLU A 284 -18.92 1.37 9.92
N PRO A 285 -19.04 2.38 9.02
CA PRO A 285 -18.87 2.17 7.58
C PRO A 285 -17.46 1.68 7.23
N GLU A 286 -16.44 2.07 7.99
CA GLU A 286 -15.07 1.58 7.83
C GLU A 286 -14.97 0.08 8.10
N ALA A 287 -15.57 -0.39 9.20
CA ALA A 287 -15.57 -1.81 9.56
C ALA A 287 -16.40 -2.66 8.59
N ILE A 288 -17.57 -2.16 8.17
CA ILE A 288 -18.41 -2.79 7.14
C ILE A 288 -17.63 -2.95 5.84
N THR A 289 -16.96 -1.88 5.39
CA THR A 289 -16.14 -1.89 4.17
C THR A 289 -15.09 -3.00 4.21
N MET A 290 -14.39 -3.17 5.34
CA MET A 290 -13.39 -4.22 5.50
C MET A 290 -14.00 -5.62 5.56
N ALA A 291 -15.14 -5.79 6.23
CA ALA A 291 -15.85 -7.07 6.29
C ALA A 291 -16.35 -7.51 4.90
N ASP A 292 -16.92 -6.59 4.13
CA ASP A 292 -17.39 -6.85 2.77
C ASP A 292 -16.23 -7.19 1.83
N LEU A 293 -15.08 -6.52 1.98
CA LEU A 293 -13.88 -6.82 1.22
C LEU A 293 -13.41 -8.27 1.46
N MET A 294 -13.37 -8.73 2.72
CA MET A 294 -12.94 -10.10 3.04
C MET A 294 -13.90 -11.14 2.46
N LYS A 295 -15.22 -10.91 2.60
CA LYS A 295 -16.26 -11.79 2.05
C LYS A 295 -16.22 -11.86 0.52
N LYS A 296 -15.92 -10.75 -0.15
CA LYS A 296 -15.90 -10.66 -1.63
C LYS A 296 -14.72 -11.39 -2.26
N ASN A 297 -13.54 -11.31 -1.65
CA ASN A 297 -12.29 -11.65 -2.35
C ASN A 297 -11.63 -12.96 -1.91
N ASN A 298 -12.05 -13.56 -0.80
CA ASN A 298 -11.55 -14.85 -0.29
C ASN A 298 -10.02 -14.90 -0.23
N TYR A 299 -9.40 -13.98 0.52
CA TYR A 299 -7.95 -13.96 0.70
C TYR A 299 -7.47 -15.23 1.40
N ASP A 300 -6.30 -15.73 1.06
CA ASP A 300 -5.67 -16.90 1.69
C ASP A 300 -5.01 -16.55 3.01
N ARG A 301 -4.65 -15.28 3.22
CA ARG A 301 -4.20 -14.78 4.52
C ARG A 301 -4.30 -13.26 4.61
N ILE A 302 -4.38 -12.76 5.85
CA ILE A 302 -4.42 -11.32 6.16
C ILE A 302 -3.33 -10.89 7.13
N LEU A 303 -2.84 -9.66 6.99
CA LEU A 303 -1.95 -9.02 7.96
C LEU A 303 -2.49 -7.62 8.29
N ALA A 304 -2.93 -7.41 9.52
CA ALA A 304 -3.38 -6.12 10.03
C ALA A 304 -2.24 -5.42 10.78
N PHE A 305 -1.81 -4.26 10.29
CA PHE A 305 -0.68 -3.51 10.84
C PHE A 305 -1.19 -2.53 11.89
N HIS A 306 -0.67 -2.67 13.11
CA HIS A 306 -0.94 -1.89 14.31
C HIS A 306 0.37 -1.42 14.95
N THR A 307 0.28 -0.64 16.02
CA THR A 307 1.41 -0.37 16.92
C THR A 307 0.93 -0.46 18.37
N GLN A 308 1.67 -1.07 19.29
CA GLN A 308 3.10 -1.32 19.32
C GLN A 308 3.46 -2.49 20.23
N GLY A 309 4.65 -3.07 20.04
CA GLY A 309 5.19 -4.12 20.93
C GLY A 309 6.41 -4.84 20.35
N GLU A 310 6.61 -4.80 19.03
CA GLU A 310 7.49 -5.71 18.29
C GLU A 310 7.10 -7.18 18.51
N GLU A 311 5.79 -7.41 18.42
CA GLU A 311 5.17 -8.73 18.53
C GLU A 311 4.01 -8.83 17.56
N PHE A 312 3.50 -10.04 17.36
CA PHE A 312 2.31 -10.25 16.56
C PHE A 312 1.47 -11.41 17.06
N TYR A 313 0.16 -11.28 16.88
CA TYR A 313 -0.83 -12.27 17.30
C TYR A 313 -1.37 -13.04 16.10
N TRP A 314 -1.49 -14.37 16.21
CA TRP A 314 -1.82 -15.21 15.05
C TRP A 314 -2.85 -16.34 15.28
N GLY A 315 -3.24 -16.62 16.53
CA GLY A 315 -4.30 -17.60 16.85
C GLY A 315 -5.60 -16.93 17.30
N TYR A 316 -6.70 -17.69 17.26
CA TYR A 316 -7.97 -17.30 17.85
C TYR A 316 -8.84 -18.53 18.13
N GLU A 317 -9.10 -18.85 19.41
CA GLU A 317 -9.98 -19.94 19.86
C GLU A 317 -9.70 -21.32 19.20
N GLY A 318 -8.47 -21.55 18.72
CA GLY A 318 -8.09 -22.76 18.00
C GLY A 318 -8.66 -22.89 16.59
N PHE A 319 -9.19 -21.81 16.02
CA PHE A 319 -9.73 -21.77 14.66
C PHE A 319 -8.68 -21.49 13.59
N GLU A 320 -7.47 -21.06 13.97
CA GLU A 320 -6.38 -20.89 13.03
C GLU A 320 -5.92 -22.23 12.43
N PRO A 321 -5.67 -22.32 11.10
CA PRO A 321 -5.21 -23.56 10.50
C PRO A 321 -3.74 -23.86 10.86
N PRO A 322 -3.28 -25.12 10.75
CA PRO A 322 -1.91 -25.51 11.09
C PRO A 322 -0.81 -24.73 10.35
N GLU A 323 -1.08 -24.28 9.12
CA GLU A 323 -0.13 -23.47 8.35
C GLU A 323 0.19 -22.11 9.00
N SER A 324 -0.69 -21.58 9.86
CA SER A 324 -0.45 -20.32 10.58
C SER A 324 0.79 -20.38 11.46
N GLU A 325 1.09 -21.55 12.05
CA GLU A 325 2.29 -21.71 12.89
C GLU A 325 3.58 -21.67 12.04
N VAL A 326 3.55 -22.22 10.82
CA VAL A 326 4.68 -22.18 9.89
C VAL A 326 4.98 -20.74 9.49
N LEU A 327 3.93 -19.99 9.14
CA LEU A 327 4.02 -18.56 8.81
C LEU A 327 4.52 -17.74 10.00
N ALA A 328 3.98 -17.97 11.19
CA ALA A 328 4.39 -17.27 12.40
C ALA A 328 5.88 -17.49 12.70
N LYS A 329 6.38 -18.73 12.62
CA LYS A 329 7.80 -19.03 12.81
C LYS A 329 8.69 -18.32 11.79
N GLU A 330 8.26 -18.27 10.53
CA GLU A 330 9.01 -17.55 9.51
C GLU A 330 9.00 -16.04 9.77
N PHE A 331 7.86 -15.46 10.11
CA PHE A 331 7.72 -14.02 10.41
C PHE A 331 8.60 -13.62 11.60
N GLU A 332 8.61 -14.41 12.67
CA GLU A 332 9.49 -14.21 13.82
C GLU A 332 10.97 -14.28 13.40
N ARG A 333 11.35 -15.29 12.61
CA ARG A 333 12.73 -15.48 12.14
C ARG A 333 13.24 -14.30 11.32
N VAL A 334 12.43 -13.74 10.42
CA VAL A 334 12.87 -12.68 9.48
C VAL A 334 12.81 -11.27 10.05
N SER A 335 12.05 -11.05 11.12
CA SER A 335 11.83 -9.72 11.71
C SER A 335 12.39 -9.55 13.12
N GLY A 336 12.55 -10.65 13.86
CA GLY A 336 12.81 -10.63 15.30
C GLY A 336 11.59 -10.27 16.15
N TYR A 337 10.41 -10.09 15.56
CA TYR A 337 9.18 -9.85 16.32
C TYR A 337 8.70 -11.14 16.97
N LYS A 338 8.21 -11.03 18.20
CA LYS A 338 7.74 -12.20 18.95
C LYS A 338 6.41 -12.72 18.40
N ALA A 339 6.35 -14.00 18.07
CA ALA A 339 5.09 -14.68 17.72
C ALA A 339 4.30 -15.04 18.99
N ILE A 340 3.10 -14.48 19.15
CA ILE A 340 2.20 -14.80 20.26
C ILE A 340 0.96 -15.48 19.69
N ARG A 341 0.73 -16.74 20.07
CA ARG A 341 -0.41 -17.50 19.55
C ARG A 341 -1.74 -16.96 20.09
N ASN A 342 -1.87 -16.92 21.41
CA ASN A 342 -3.12 -16.59 22.09
C ASN A 342 -2.98 -15.29 22.88
N VAL A 343 -4.00 -14.45 22.76
CA VAL A 343 -4.19 -13.24 23.56
C VAL A 343 -5.68 -13.16 23.92
N ASP A 344 -5.99 -12.69 25.12
CA ASP A 344 -7.37 -12.49 25.57
C ASP A 344 -7.95 -11.21 24.92
N SER A 345 -8.27 -11.33 23.64
CA SER A 345 -8.86 -10.28 22.82
C SER A 345 -9.92 -10.89 21.91
N HIS A 346 -11.04 -10.21 21.79
CA HIS A 346 -12.12 -10.54 20.90
C HIS A 346 -12.48 -9.32 20.04
N ALA A 347 -13.45 -9.49 19.14
CA ALA A 347 -13.96 -8.46 18.21
C ALA A 347 -12.96 -7.85 17.21
N GLY A 348 -11.70 -8.27 17.24
CA GLY A 348 -10.67 -7.81 16.32
C GLY A 348 -10.88 -8.28 14.90
N PHE A 349 -10.35 -7.52 13.93
CA PHE A 349 -10.39 -7.90 12.52
C PHE A 349 -9.75 -9.27 12.26
N LYS A 350 -8.59 -9.52 12.90
CA LYS A 350 -7.87 -10.80 12.84
C LYS A 350 -8.69 -11.94 13.45
N ASP A 351 -9.29 -11.70 14.62
CA ASP A 351 -10.10 -12.70 15.34
C ASP A 351 -11.28 -13.17 14.49
N TRP A 352 -12.04 -12.20 13.95
CA TRP A 352 -13.16 -12.48 13.07
C TRP A 352 -12.74 -13.18 11.78
N TYR A 353 -11.65 -12.75 11.16
CA TYR A 353 -11.19 -13.40 9.95
C TYR A 353 -10.80 -14.88 10.19
N ILE A 354 -10.06 -15.16 11.26
CA ILE A 354 -9.69 -16.53 11.63
C ILE A 354 -10.96 -17.35 11.97
N GLN A 355 -11.89 -16.78 12.75
CA GLN A 355 -13.13 -17.46 13.13
C GLN A 355 -14.01 -17.78 11.92
N GLU A 356 -14.22 -16.82 11.02
CA GLU A 356 -15.18 -16.94 9.92
C GLU A 356 -14.60 -17.78 8.77
N PHE A 357 -13.35 -17.49 8.38
CA PHE A 357 -12.77 -18.06 7.17
C PHE A 357 -11.86 -19.26 7.43
N LYS A 358 -11.48 -19.52 8.69
CA LYS A 358 -10.54 -20.59 9.08
C LYS A 358 -9.21 -20.53 8.31
N ARG A 359 -8.71 -19.31 8.10
CA ARG A 359 -7.51 -19.00 7.33
C ARG A 359 -6.50 -18.20 8.18
N PRO A 360 -5.20 -18.18 7.83
CA PRO A 360 -4.20 -17.44 8.58
C PRO A 360 -4.49 -15.94 8.65
N GLY A 361 -4.53 -15.41 9.87
CA GLY A 361 -4.65 -13.98 10.12
C GLY A 361 -3.63 -13.51 11.15
N PHE A 362 -3.05 -12.33 10.94
CA PHE A 362 -2.02 -11.78 11.80
C PHE A 362 -2.34 -10.35 12.19
N THR A 363 -2.21 -10.01 13.47
CA THR A 363 -2.13 -8.62 13.96
C THR A 363 -0.68 -8.32 14.27
N LEU A 364 -0.05 -7.42 13.51
CA LEU A 364 1.34 -7.01 13.70
C LEU A 364 1.42 -5.74 14.55
N GLU A 365 2.05 -5.79 15.72
CA GLU A 365 2.25 -4.63 16.60
C GLU A 365 3.64 -4.02 16.39
N LEU A 366 3.74 -3.04 15.49
CA LEU A 366 5.03 -2.51 15.04
C LEU A 366 5.69 -1.58 16.05
N GLY A 367 7.02 -1.64 16.13
CA GLY A 367 7.83 -0.75 16.97
C GLY A 367 7.52 -0.86 18.47
N ARG A 368 8.15 -0.01 19.27
CA ARG A 368 7.93 0.08 20.73
C ARG A 368 7.85 1.54 21.16
N GLY A 369 7.14 1.81 22.24
CA GLY A 369 7.05 3.15 22.84
C GLY A 369 5.65 3.50 23.31
N ILE A 370 5.25 4.74 23.03
CA ILE A 370 3.91 5.27 23.27
C ILE A 370 3.39 5.80 21.93
N ASN A 371 2.14 5.48 21.59
CA ASN A 371 1.53 5.97 20.35
C ASN A 371 1.16 7.45 20.49
N PRO A 372 1.28 8.24 19.41
CA PRO A 372 1.87 7.89 18.12
C PRO A 372 3.38 7.69 18.22
N LEU A 373 3.88 6.62 17.60
CA LEU A 373 5.32 6.37 17.55
C LEU A 373 6.05 7.49 16.80
N PRO A 374 7.22 7.94 17.28
CA PRO A 374 7.97 9.01 16.63
C PRO A 374 8.52 8.52 15.28
N LEU A 375 8.57 9.43 14.29
CA LEU A 375 9.13 9.14 12.96
C LEU A 375 10.61 8.69 12.99
N SER A 376 11.34 8.99 14.07
CA SER A 376 12.70 8.46 14.27
C SER A 376 12.75 6.92 14.31
N HIS A 377 11.65 6.25 14.68
CA HIS A 377 11.55 4.79 14.70
C HIS A 377 11.22 4.20 13.32
N PHE A 378 10.83 5.02 12.34
CA PHE A 378 10.30 4.58 11.06
C PHE A 378 11.24 3.60 10.32
N ASN A 379 12.53 3.93 10.22
CA ASN A 379 13.49 3.11 9.47
C ASN A 379 13.75 1.75 10.17
N ASP A 380 13.80 1.72 11.50
CA ASP A 380 13.98 0.48 12.27
C ASP A 380 12.76 -0.43 12.13
N ILE A 381 11.55 0.15 12.24
CA ILE A 381 10.29 -0.56 11.98
C ILE A 381 10.29 -1.13 10.57
N LEU A 382 10.59 -0.29 9.57
CA LEU A 382 10.59 -0.71 8.18
C LEU A 382 11.51 -1.92 7.97
N GLN A 383 12.78 -1.82 8.39
CA GLN A 383 13.79 -2.86 8.20
C GLN A 383 13.37 -4.24 8.76
N LYS A 384 12.69 -4.25 9.91
CA LYS A 384 12.19 -5.48 10.55
C LYS A 384 10.98 -6.05 9.81
N VAL A 385 10.06 -5.20 9.36
CA VAL A 385 8.78 -5.62 8.74
C VAL A 385 8.94 -6.00 7.26
N GLU A 386 9.98 -5.54 6.57
CA GLU A 386 10.31 -5.96 5.20
C GLU A 386 10.35 -7.49 5.04
N GLY A 387 10.91 -8.18 6.04
CA GLY A 387 10.98 -9.65 6.05
C GLY A 387 9.59 -10.29 6.08
N ILE A 388 8.71 -9.79 6.95
CA ILE A 388 7.32 -10.28 7.09
C ILE A 388 6.55 -10.04 5.80
N PHE A 389 6.68 -8.83 5.23
CA PHE A 389 6.03 -8.47 3.98
C PHE A 389 6.35 -9.46 2.85
N LEU A 390 7.63 -9.81 2.69
CA LEU A 390 8.05 -10.78 1.67
C LEU A 390 7.62 -12.20 2.03
N ALA A 391 7.78 -12.62 3.29
CA ALA A 391 7.40 -13.95 3.75
C ALA A 391 5.92 -14.25 3.55
N ALA A 392 5.06 -13.25 3.76
CA ALA A 392 3.64 -13.36 3.49
C ALA A 392 3.34 -13.70 2.01
N LEU A 393 4.20 -13.25 1.09
CA LEU A 393 4.04 -13.42 -0.36
C LEU A 393 4.73 -14.67 -0.92
N TYR A 394 5.86 -15.13 -0.38
CA TYR A 394 6.59 -16.27 -0.96
C TYR A 394 6.29 -17.63 -0.32
N LEU A 395 5.86 -17.67 0.96
CA LEU A 395 5.32 -18.90 1.58
C LEU A 395 3.89 -19.12 1.11
#